data_AF-A0A3C1ZGV5-F1
#
_entry.id   AF-A0A3C1ZGV5-F1
#
_cell.length_a   1.000
_cell.length_b   1.000
_cell.length_c   1.000
_cell.angle_alpha   90.00
_cell.angle_beta   90.00
_cell.angle_gamma   90.00
#
_symmetry.space_group_name_H-M   'P 1'
#
loop_
_entity.id
_entity.type
_entity.pdbx_description
1 polymer ?
#
loop_
_entity_poly.entity_id
_entity_poly.type
_entity_poly.pdbx_seq_one_letter_code
_entity_poly.pdbx_strand_id
1 'polypeptide(L)'
;MNPANPFDWMSLRNLNAVMLLIIVDTWTVLPSVMIILLAGLQNLNREFEEAGWVFGANKFRTLKDIVVPIMKPTIITAMLLRMIAAIQVWLIAVMIFGYNVTPFLVERIAYNVDVITFAKYARKDAYTISVIVTAIVLISVTLYLRVSKDRRSEGGAA
;
A
#
# COMPACT_ATOMS: atom_id res chain seq x y z
N MET A 1 0.25 30.36 -13.04
CA MET A 1 0.76 29.78 -14.30
C MET A 1 1.56 30.85 -15.03
N ASN A 2 2.89 30.77 -15.02
CA ASN A 2 3.71 31.53 -15.95
C ASN A 2 3.63 30.80 -17.30
N PRO A 3 3.10 31.40 -18.38
CA PRO A 3 3.06 30.74 -19.68
C PRO A 3 4.45 30.39 -20.23
N ALA A 4 5.53 30.95 -19.66
CA ALA A 4 6.91 30.67 -20.04
C ALA A 4 7.54 29.44 -19.35
N ASN A 5 6.91 28.86 -18.32
CA ASN A 5 7.37 27.60 -17.71
C ASN A 5 6.23 26.96 -16.87
N PRO A 6 5.30 26.24 -17.52
CA PRO A 6 4.33 25.43 -16.77
C PRO A 6 5.08 24.31 -16.03
N PHE A 7 4.77 24.11 -14.74
CA PHE A 7 5.31 22.97 -13.99
C PHE A 7 4.79 21.69 -14.63
N ASP A 8 5.67 20.98 -15.32
CA ASP A 8 5.33 19.76 -16.05
C ASP A 8 5.41 18.55 -15.12
N TRP A 9 4.24 18.20 -14.57
CA TRP A 9 4.02 17.06 -13.68
C TRP A 9 4.37 15.71 -14.34
N MET A 10 4.30 15.62 -15.67
CA MET A 10 4.58 14.38 -16.43
C MET A 10 6.07 14.22 -16.74
N SER A 11 6.84 15.31 -16.72
CA SER A 11 8.30 15.28 -16.88
C SER A 11 9.07 14.84 -15.63
N LEU A 12 8.37 14.68 -14.49
CA LEU A 12 9.01 14.30 -13.23
C LEU A 12 9.72 12.94 -13.40
N ARG A 13 11.00 12.90 -13.04
CA ARG A 13 11.83 11.69 -13.05
C ARG A 13 12.40 11.42 -11.67
N ASN A 14 12.87 10.19 -11.48
CA ASN A 14 13.58 9.75 -10.28
C ASN A 14 12.71 9.93 -9.02
N LEU A 15 13.26 10.53 -7.97
CA LEU A 15 12.63 10.65 -6.65
C LEU A 15 11.31 11.44 -6.69
N ASN A 16 11.20 12.44 -7.57
CA ASN A 16 9.99 13.24 -7.70
C ASN A 16 8.81 12.44 -8.28
N ALA A 17 9.09 11.54 -9.23
CA ALA A 17 8.07 10.65 -9.77
C ALA A 17 7.56 9.68 -8.69
N VAL A 18 8.47 9.12 -7.89
CA VAL A 18 8.12 8.23 -6.77
C VAL A 18 7.27 8.95 -5.73
N MET A 19 7.61 10.19 -5.36
CA MET A 19 6.82 10.98 -4.43
C MET A 19 5.41 11.27 -4.96
N LEU A 20 5.28 11.63 -6.24
CA LEU A 20 3.98 11.83 -6.88
C LEU A 20 3.14 10.55 -6.85
N LEU A 21 3.75 9.40 -7.17
CA LEU A 21 3.07 8.10 -7.08
C LEU A 21 2.58 7.81 -5.68
N ILE A 22 3.41 8.02 -4.66
CA ILE A 22 3.02 7.80 -3.26
C ILE A 22 1.83 8.69 -2.90
N ILE A 23 1.82 9.96 -3.30
CA ILE A 23 0.73 10.90 -3.01
C ILE A 23 -0.57 10.43 -3.68
N VAL A 24 -0.54 10.10 -4.97
CA VAL A 24 -1.72 9.68 -5.72
C VAL A 24 -2.25 8.33 -5.23
N ASP A 25 -1.36 7.38 -4.98
CA ASP A 25 -1.70 6.07 -4.43
C ASP A 25 -2.30 6.18 -3.02
N THR A 26 -1.70 7.02 -2.16
CA THR A 26 -2.26 7.28 -0.82
C THR A 26 -3.66 7.89 -0.94
N TRP A 27 -3.85 8.88 -1.82
CA TRP A 27 -5.14 9.55 -2.02
C TRP A 27 -6.23 8.58 -2.46
N THR A 28 -5.93 7.69 -3.40
CA THR A 28 -6.93 6.74 -3.95
C THR A 28 -7.35 5.68 -2.91
N VAL A 29 -6.47 5.33 -1.98
CA VAL A 29 -6.71 4.24 -1.02
C VAL A 29 -7.18 4.72 0.34
N LEU A 30 -6.96 6.00 0.68
CA LEU A 30 -7.44 6.61 1.91
C LEU A 30 -8.93 6.32 2.20
N PRO A 31 -9.88 6.50 1.25
CA PRO A 31 -11.29 6.24 1.51
C PRO A 31 -11.58 4.78 1.91
N SER A 32 -10.93 3.82 1.27
CA SER A 32 -11.10 2.39 1.58
C SER A 32 -10.60 2.05 2.98
N VAL A 33 -9.44 2.58 3.37
CA VAL A 33 -8.88 2.37 4.72
C VAL A 33 -9.79 3.02 5.77
N MET A 34 -10.31 4.22 5.50
CA MET A 34 -11.25 4.89 6.40
C MET A 34 -12.50 4.05 6.65
N ILE A 35 -13.07 3.43 5.61
CA ILE A 35 -14.26 2.57 5.76
C ILE A 35 -13.95 1.35 6.66
N ILE A 36 -12.80 0.70 6.46
CA ILE A 36 -12.39 -0.46 7.27
C ILE A 36 -12.19 -0.06 8.74
N LEU A 37 -11.51 1.05 8.97
CA LEU A 37 -11.30 1.57 10.32
C LEU A 37 -12.60 2.03 10.97
N LEU A 38 -13.52 2.64 10.22
CA LEU A 38 -14.82 3.05 10.71
C LEU A 38 -15.66 1.84 11.12
N ALA A 39 -15.67 0.76 10.32
CA ALA A 39 -16.35 -0.48 10.67
C ALA A 39 -15.78 -1.11 11.95
N GLY A 40 -14.46 -1.06 12.14
CA GLY A 40 -13.84 -1.49 13.39
C GLY A 40 -14.25 -0.61 14.57
N LEU A 41 -14.31 0.70 14.37
CA LEU A 41 -14.67 1.66 15.40
C LEU A 41 -16.16 1.56 15.80
N GLN A 42 -17.03 1.24 14.86
CA GLN A 42 -18.46 0.99 15.12
C GLN A 42 -18.70 -0.27 15.97
N ASN A 43 -17.79 -1.24 15.93
CA ASN A 43 -17.86 -2.44 16.78
C ASN A 43 -17.38 -2.19 18.22
N LEU A 44 -16.79 -1.03 18.50
CA LEU A 44 -16.30 -0.67 19.83
C LEU A 44 -17.49 -0.25 20.72
N ASN A 45 -17.67 -0.93 21.86
CA ASN A 45 -18.74 -0.58 22.79
C ASN A 45 -18.48 0.82 23.40
N ARG A 46 -19.50 1.68 23.44
CA ARG A 46 -19.41 3.06 23.98
C ARG A 46 -18.94 3.11 25.43
N GLU A 47 -19.16 2.04 26.18
CA GLU A 47 -18.72 1.87 27.57
C GLU A 47 -17.19 2.07 27.75
N PHE A 48 -16.37 1.73 26.74
CA PHE A 48 -14.92 1.94 26.82
C PHE A 48 -14.52 3.42 26.74
N GLU A 49 -15.27 4.25 25.99
CA GLU A 49 -15.04 5.69 25.94
C GLU A 49 -15.54 6.36 27.22
N GLU A 50 -16.71 5.95 27.72
CA GLU A 50 -17.32 6.46 28.93
C GLU A 50 -16.46 6.16 30.17
N ALA A 51 -15.89 4.95 30.26
CA ALA A 51 -14.93 4.61 31.31
C ALA A 51 -13.71 5.54 31.29
N GLY A 52 -13.15 5.84 30.11
CA GLY A 52 -12.04 6.78 29.97
C GLY A 52 -12.36 8.19 30.48
N TRP A 53 -13.60 8.65 30.29
CA TRP A 53 -14.02 9.98 30.74
C TRP A 53 -14.24 10.02 32.25
N VAL A 54 -14.76 8.94 32.84
CA VAL A 54 -14.90 8.78 34.30
C VAL A 54 -13.52 8.80 34.99
N PHE A 55 -12.48 8.27 34.35
CA PHE A 55 -11.10 8.32 34.83
C PHE A 55 -10.32 9.59 34.45
N GLY A 56 -10.98 10.62 33.90
CA GLY A 56 -10.36 11.92 33.61
C GLY A 56 -9.42 11.94 32.39
N ALA A 57 -9.54 10.98 31.46
CA ALA A 57 -8.74 10.97 30.24
C ALA A 57 -9.21 12.04 29.23
N ASN A 58 -8.28 12.82 28.69
CA ASN A 58 -8.52 13.71 27.53
C ASN A 58 -8.73 12.89 26.25
N LYS A 59 -9.49 13.41 25.27
CA LYS A 59 -9.78 12.80 23.96
C LYS A 59 -8.57 12.18 23.25
N PHE A 60 -7.42 12.86 23.26
CA PHE A 60 -6.19 12.33 22.65
C PHE A 60 -5.63 11.11 23.40
N ARG A 61 -5.78 11.10 24.72
CA ARG A 61 -5.36 9.99 25.59
C ARG A 61 -6.31 8.81 25.44
N THR A 62 -7.62 9.05 25.39
CA THR A 62 -8.62 8.04 25.05
C THR A 62 -8.35 7.41 23.68
N LEU A 63 -8.04 8.23 22.66
CA LEU A 63 -7.69 7.73 21.34
C LEU A 63 -6.45 6.81 21.39
N LYS A 64 -5.35 7.28 21.97
CA LYS A 64 -4.07 6.56 21.95
C LYS A 64 -4.03 5.35 22.88
N ASP A 65 -4.60 5.46 24.07
CA ASP A 65 -4.44 4.48 25.15
C ASP A 65 -5.62 3.49 25.23
N ILE A 66 -6.78 3.82 24.65
CA ILE A 66 -7.98 2.95 24.67
C ILE A 66 -8.36 2.52 23.26
N VAL A 67 -8.66 3.48 22.38
CA VAL A 67 -9.19 3.18 21.04
C VAL A 67 -8.16 2.47 20.16
N VAL A 68 -6.93 2.99 20.05
CA VAL A 68 -5.88 2.42 19.19
C VAL A 68 -5.50 0.98 19.59
N PRO A 69 -5.31 0.64 20.88
CA PRO A 69 -5.05 -0.74 21.29
C PRO A 69 -6.18 -1.71 20.98
N ILE A 70 -7.44 -1.31 21.20
CA ILE A 70 -8.62 -2.14 20.91
C ILE A 70 -8.80 -2.30 19.39
N MET A 71 -8.52 -1.25 18.64
CA MET A 71 -8.57 -1.23 17.17
C MET A 71 -7.38 -1.93 16.50
N LYS A 72 -6.34 -2.32 17.24
CA LYS A 72 -5.12 -2.95 16.73
C LYS A 72 -5.38 -4.12 15.76
N PRO A 73 -6.25 -5.11 16.04
CA PRO A 73 -6.56 -6.17 15.07
C PRO A 73 -7.15 -5.65 13.75
N THR A 74 -8.02 -4.64 13.82
CA THR A 74 -8.59 -3.98 12.62
C THR A 74 -7.52 -3.23 11.83
N ILE A 75 -6.65 -2.47 12.52
CA ILE A 75 -5.55 -1.72 11.90
C ILE A 75 -4.59 -2.68 11.20
N ILE A 76 -4.23 -3.79 11.84
CA ILE A 76 -3.36 -4.82 11.24
C ILE A 76 -4.01 -5.41 9.99
N THR A 77 -5.30 -5.73 10.04
CA THR A 77 -6.04 -6.26 8.89
C THR A 77 -6.09 -5.26 7.74
N ALA A 78 -6.38 -3.98 8.02
CA ALA A 78 -6.35 -2.91 7.03
C ALA A 78 -4.96 -2.72 6.41
N MET A 79 -3.90 -2.76 7.23
CA MET A 79 -2.51 -2.67 6.77
C MET A 79 -2.12 -3.86 5.90
N LEU A 80 -2.56 -5.08 6.24
CA LEU A 80 -2.31 -6.27 5.43
C LEU A 80 -2.93 -6.16 4.04
N LEU A 81 -4.22 -5.80 3.98
CA LEU A 81 -4.91 -5.56 2.72
C LEU A 81 -4.23 -4.44 1.92
N ARG A 82 -3.77 -3.39 2.60
CA ARG A 82 -3.03 -2.30 1.97
C ARG A 82 -1.70 -2.77 1.39
N MET A 83 -0.95 -3.60 2.11
CA MET A 83 0.33 -4.14 1.66
C MET A 83 0.15 -5.00 0.40
N ILE A 84 -0.90 -5.81 0.35
CA ILE A 84 -1.25 -6.61 -0.83
C ILE A 84 -1.58 -5.68 -2.01
N ALA A 85 -2.41 -4.65 -1.79
CA ALA A 85 -2.79 -3.69 -2.82
C ALA A 85 -1.62 -2.78 -3.28
N ALA A 86 -0.66 -2.49 -2.41
CA ALA A 86 0.51 -1.67 -2.73
C ALA A 86 1.43 -2.34 -3.76
N ILE A 87 1.45 -3.69 -3.81
CA ILE A 87 2.16 -4.43 -4.87
C ILE A 87 1.53 -4.13 -6.26
N GLN A 88 0.26 -3.74 -6.30
CA GLN A 88 -0.47 -3.42 -7.53
C GLN A 88 -0.37 -1.93 -7.93
N VAL A 89 0.49 -1.13 -7.30
CA VAL A 89 0.63 0.32 -7.59
C VAL A 89 1.08 0.62 -9.03
N TRP A 90 1.61 -0.39 -9.73
CA TRP A 90 2.04 -0.29 -11.13
C TRP A 90 0.96 0.26 -12.07
N LEU A 91 -0.33 0.02 -11.78
CA LEU A 91 -1.43 0.50 -12.62
C LEU A 91 -1.54 2.02 -12.58
N ILE A 92 -1.39 2.62 -11.41
CA ILE A 92 -1.36 4.08 -11.23
C ILE A 92 -0.10 4.65 -11.90
N ALA A 93 1.02 3.95 -11.82
CA ALA A 93 2.27 4.38 -12.45
C ALA A 93 2.17 4.45 -13.98
N VAL A 94 1.62 3.40 -14.60
CA VAL A 94 1.36 3.38 -16.06
C VAL A 94 0.40 4.48 -16.48
N MET A 95 -0.65 4.74 -15.71
CA MET A 95 -1.62 5.79 -16.06
C MET A 95 -1.02 7.20 -16.07
N ILE A 96 -0.09 7.49 -15.15
CA ILE A 96 0.46 8.84 -14.98
C ILE A 96 1.68 9.06 -15.87
N PHE A 97 2.60 8.11 -15.91
CA PHE A 97 3.89 8.28 -16.57
C PHE A 97 3.99 7.52 -17.90
N GLY A 98 2.97 6.73 -18.24
CA GLY A 98 3.09 5.74 -19.30
C GLY A 98 4.12 4.68 -18.94
N TYR A 99 4.42 3.83 -19.90
CA TYR A 99 5.28 2.66 -19.71
C TYR A 99 6.81 2.93 -19.64
N ASN A 100 7.22 4.20 -19.68
CA ASN A 100 8.61 4.58 -19.99
C ASN A 100 9.42 5.06 -18.77
N VAL A 101 8.83 5.19 -17.58
CA VAL A 101 9.43 6.01 -16.51
C VAL A 101 9.63 5.25 -15.19
N THR A 102 8.96 4.11 -14.98
CA THR A 102 9.14 3.32 -13.75
C THR A 102 9.23 1.81 -14.02
N PRO A 103 10.26 1.11 -13.49
CA PRO A 103 10.41 -0.32 -13.72
C PRO A 103 9.54 -1.10 -12.72
N PHE A 104 8.22 -1.07 -12.85
CA PHE A 104 7.36 -1.99 -12.13
C PHE A 104 7.12 -3.28 -12.91
N LEU A 105 6.82 -4.34 -12.16
CA LEU A 105 6.91 -5.69 -12.68
C LEU A 105 5.94 -6.03 -13.82
N VAL A 106 4.73 -5.51 -13.70
CA VAL A 106 3.63 -5.74 -14.65
C VAL A 106 3.61 -4.67 -15.73
N GLU A 107 4.02 -3.43 -15.41
CA GLU A 107 4.22 -2.35 -16.36
C GLU A 107 5.18 -2.75 -17.48
N ARG A 108 6.31 -3.40 -17.17
CA ARG A 108 7.23 -3.89 -18.21
C ARG A 108 6.63 -4.98 -19.10
N ILE A 109 5.74 -5.83 -18.59
CA ILE A 109 5.05 -6.82 -19.43
C ILE A 109 4.12 -6.10 -20.40
N ALA A 110 3.24 -5.24 -19.88
CA ALA A 110 2.26 -4.52 -20.67
C ALA A 110 2.92 -3.59 -21.71
N TYR A 111 4.03 -2.93 -21.36
CA TYR A 111 4.82 -2.14 -22.32
C TYR A 111 5.31 -2.95 -23.52
N ASN A 112 5.90 -4.12 -23.25
CA ASN A 112 6.53 -4.94 -24.30
C ASN A 112 5.52 -5.79 -25.08
N VAL A 113 4.30 -5.94 -24.56
CA VAL A 113 3.21 -6.63 -25.25
C VAL A 113 2.40 -5.66 -26.11
N ASP A 114 2.04 -4.48 -25.60
CA ASP A 114 1.14 -3.54 -26.30
C ASP A 114 1.85 -2.48 -27.15
N VAL A 115 3.06 -2.03 -26.76
CA VAL A 115 3.69 -0.85 -27.40
C VAL A 115 4.79 -1.23 -28.39
N ILE A 116 5.45 -2.38 -28.22
CA ILE A 116 6.56 -2.81 -29.09
C ILE A 116 6.19 -4.08 -29.88
N THR A 117 5.39 -3.91 -30.93
CA THR A 117 4.97 -5.00 -31.84
C THR A 117 6.13 -5.66 -32.60
N PHE A 118 7.33 -5.03 -32.64
CA PHE A 118 8.45 -5.46 -33.49
C PHE A 118 9.73 -5.95 -32.79
N ALA A 119 9.76 -6.13 -31.47
CA ALA A 119 10.99 -6.59 -30.78
C ALA A 119 10.79 -7.93 -30.06
N LYS A 120 10.99 -9.04 -30.79
CA LYS A 120 11.05 -10.41 -30.21
C LYS A 120 11.99 -10.52 -29.00
N TYR A 121 13.01 -9.65 -28.91
CA TYR A 121 13.94 -9.58 -27.78
C TYR A 121 13.40 -8.79 -26.58
N ALA A 122 12.74 -7.65 -26.80
CA ALA A 122 12.18 -6.83 -25.72
C ALA A 122 11.08 -7.58 -24.94
N ARG A 123 10.34 -8.45 -25.63
CA ARG A 123 9.35 -9.35 -24.99
C ARG A 123 10.01 -10.40 -24.08
N LYS A 124 11.18 -10.94 -24.43
CA LYS A 124 11.90 -11.94 -23.60
C LYS A 124 12.50 -11.30 -22.34
N ASP A 125 13.00 -10.08 -22.45
CA ASP A 125 13.56 -9.34 -21.31
C ASP A 125 12.47 -8.99 -20.28
N ALA A 126 11.27 -8.62 -20.74
CA ALA A 126 10.13 -8.35 -19.88
C ALA A 126 9.73 -9.58 -19.05
N TYR A 127 9.56 -10.74 -19.69
CA TYR A 127 9.21 -11.97 -18.98
C TYR A 127 10.27 -12.37 -17.95
N THR A 128 11.55 -12.19 -18.25
CA THR A 128 12.66 -12.54 -17.35
C THR A 128 12.64 -11.68 -16.08
N ILE A 129 12.49 -10.36 -16.23
CA ILE A 129 12.40 -9.43 -15.09
C ILE A 129 11.17 -9.75 -14.23
N SER A 130 10.04 -10.09 -14.86
CA SER A 130 8.81 -10.47 -14.15
C SER A 130 8.96 -11.71 -13.29
N VAL A 131 9.57 -12.77 -13.82
CA VAL A 131 9.82 -13.99 -13.03
C VAL A 131 10.69 -13.70 -11.81
N ILE A 132 11.73 -12.86 -11.96
CA ILE A 132 12.66 -12.53 -10.87
C ILE A 132 11.94 -11.81 -9.72
N VAL A 133 11.18 -10.75 -9.98
CA VAL A 133 10.52 -10.04 -8.87
C VAL A 133 9.33 -10.83 -8.33
N THR A 134 8.62 -11.64 -9.14
CA THR A 134 7.63 -12.57 -8.59
C THR A 134 8.28 -13.52 -7.59
N ALA A 135 9.49 -14.01 -7.87
CA ALA A 135 10.24 -14.82 -6.92
C ALA A 135 10.60 -14.02 -5.65
N ILE A 136 11.06 -12.77 -5.78
CA ILE A 136 11.35 -11.88 -4.63
C ILE A 136 10.11 -11.64 -3.76
N VAL A 137 8.95 -11.38 -4.37
CA VAL A 137 7.69 -11.16 -3.66
C VAL A 137 7.25 -12.44 -2.96
N LEU A 138 7.31 -13.60 -3.62
CA LEU A 138 6.98 -14.89 -3.00
C LEU A 138 7.89 -15.19 -1.80
N ILE A 139 9.19 -14.91 -1.90
CA ILE A 139 10.13 -15.04 -0.79
C ILE A 139 9.74 -14.09 0.34
N SER A 140 9.45 -12.82 0.03
CA SER A 140 9.08 -11.81 1.02
C SER A 140 7.79 -12.16 1.76
N VAL A 141 6.77 -12.64 1.04
CA VAL A 141 5.50 -13.11 1.61
C VAL A 141 5.73 -14.36 2.47
N THR A 142 6.56 -15.29 2.01
CA THR A 142 6.86 -16.52 2.77
C THR A 142 7.60 -16.18 4.07
N LEU A 143 8.56 -15.25 4.03
CA LEU A 143 9.25 -14.76 5.22
C LEU A 143 8.29 -14.07 6.19
N TYR A 144 7.42 -13.19 5.69
CA TYR A 144 6.40 -12.53 6.49
C TYR A 144 5.47 -13.55 7.18
N LEU A 145 5.00 -14.57 6.45
CA LEU A 145 4.15 -15.62 7.00
C LEU A 145 4.89 -16.50 8.01
N ARG A 146 6.18 -16.79 7.80
CA ARG A 146 6.98 -17.55 8.78
C ARG A 146 7.15 -16.79 10.08
N VAL A 147 7.54 -15.51 10.01
CA VAL A 147 7.71 -14.64 11.20
C VAL A 147 6.37 -14.41 11.92
N SER A 148 5.28 -14.32 11.17
CA SER A 148 3.93 -14.17 11.73
C SER A 148 3.41 -15.46 12.38
N LYS A 149 3.80 -16.63 11.86
CA LYS A 149 3.41 -17.94 12.40
C LYS A 149 4.01 -18.22 13.77
N ASP A 150 5.26 -17.80 14.03
CA ASP A 150 5.91 -17.93 15.35
C ASP A 150 5.17 -17.17 16.46
N ARG A 151 4.53 -16.03 16.14
CA ARG A 151 3.72 -15.28 17.11
C ARG A 151 2.38 -15.95 17.45
N ARG A 152 1.91 -16.87 16.62
CA ARG A 152 0.66 -17.61 16.85
C ARG A 152 0.88 -18.83 17.77
N SER A 153 2.09 -19.40 17.82
CA SER A 153 2.43 -20.46 18.77
C SER A 153 2.69 -19.94 20.19
N GLU A 154 3.14 -18.70 20.36
CA GLU A 154 3.32 -18.10 21.69
C GLU A 154 2.00 -17.59 22.30
N GLY A 155 1.04 -17.15 21.47
CA GLY A 155 -0.25 -16.64 21.93
C GLY A 155 -1.37 -17.69 22.08
N GLY A 156 -1.11 -18.95 21.73
CA GLY A 156 -2.07 -20.06 21.83
C GLY A 156 -1.82 -21.00 23.02
N ALA A 157 -0.82 -20.69 23.86
CA ALA A 157 -0.43 -21.48 25.03
C ALA A 157 -0.58 -20.70 26.35
N ALA A 158 -1.46 -19.69 26.39
CA ALA A 158 -1.83 -18.94 27.59
C ALA A 158 -3.34 -19.02 27.82
#